data_AF-A0A968BUK6-F1
#
_entry.id   AF-A0A968BUK6-F1
#
_cell.length_a   1.000
_cell.length_b   1.000
_cell.length_c   1.000
_cell.angle_alpha   90.00
_cell.angle_beta   90.00
_cell.angle_gamma   90.00
#
_symmetry.space_group_name_H-M   'P 1'
#
loop_
_entity.id
_entity.type
_entity.pdbx_description
1 polymer ?
#
loop_
_entity_poly.entity_id
_entity_poly.type
_entity_poly.pdbx_seq_one_letter_code
_entity_poly.pdbx_strand_id
1 'polypeptide(L)'
;VAYVRQAGHFTYTGEYAEARRAGEQALSLYRRAGDRAGEAQALRELGFLHWSAEDYGTALSYGRDALQLHRRLGDVEGEATALHNLAEIYRSL
;
A
#
# COMPACT_ATOMS: atom_id res chain seq x y z
N VAL A 1 -1.82 22.54 -25.92
CA VAL A 1 -2.43 21.98 -24.68
C VAL A 1 -1.87 20.58 -24.30
N ALA A 2 -1.04 19.93 -25.13
CA ALA A 2 -0.48 18.59 -24.82
C ALA A 2 0.64 18.58 -23.75
N TYR A 3 1.43 19.66 -23.62
CA TYR A 3 2.61 19.69 -22.73
C TYR A 3 2.28 19.63 -21.23
N VAL A 4 1.16 20.20 -20.80
CA VAL A 4 0.80 20.22 -19.35
C VAL A 4 0.34 18.84 -18.88
N ARG A 5 -0.34 18.07 -19.73
CA ARG A 5 -0.74 16.69 -19.41
C ARG A 5 0.46 15.74 -19.34
N GLN A 6 1.44 15.94 -20.21
CA GLN A 6 2.65 15.11 -20.21
C GLN A 6 3.56 15.42 -19.01
N ALA A 7 3.69 16.69 -18.64
CA ALA A 7 4.42 17.10 -17.44
C ALA A 7 3.74 16.58 -16.16
N GLY A 8 2.41 16.74 -16.03
CA GLY A 8 1.65 16.24 -14.89
C GLY A 8 1.68 14.70 -14.74
N HIS A 9 1.68 13.98 -15.86
CA HIS A 9 1.83 12.52 -15.85
C HIS A 9 3.24 12.09 -15.39
N PHE A 10 4.30 12.76 -15.86
CA PHE A 10 5.68 12.47 -15.42
C PHE A 10 5.89 12.78 -13.94
N THR A 11 5.39 13.91 -13.45
CA THR A 11 5.51 14.26 -12.02
C THR A 11 4.72 13.30 -11.15
N TYR A 12 3.49 12.96 -11.52
CA TYR A 12 2.67 11.97 -10.82
C TYR A 12 3.36 10.60 -10.79
N THR A 13 3.79 10.07 -11.93
CA THR A 13 4.50 8.77 -11.93
C THR A 13 5.80 8.77 -11.13
N GLY A 14 6.51 9.90 -11.07
CA GLY A 14 7.71 10.09 -10.24
C GLY A 14 7.40 10.10 -8.74
N GLU A 15 6.41 10.88 -8.31
CA GLU A 15 5.96 10.96 -6.92
C GLU A 15 5.45 9.60 -6.41
N TYR A 16 4.73 8.84 -7.24
CA TYR A 16 4.28 7.48 -6.89
C TYR A 16 5.44 6.49 -6.78
N ALA A 17 6.51 6.66 -7.56
CA ALA A 17 7.69 5.82 -7.45
C ALA A 17 8.49 6.15 -6.17
N GLU A 18 8.60 7.43 -5.81
CA GLU A 18 9.23 7.86 -4.56
C GLU A 18 8.44 7.42 -3.34
N ALA A 19 7.11 7.56 -3.36
CA ALA A 19 6.23 7.09 -2.29
C ALA A 19 6.37 5.57 -2.07
N ARG A 20 6.44 4.78 -3.15
CA ARG A 20 6.68 3.33 -3.06
C ARG A 20 8.03 3.01 -2.41
N ARG A 21 9.11 3.68 -2.84
CA ARG A 21 10.44 3.50 -2.22
C ARG A 21 10.45 3.86 -0.75
N ALA A 22 9.83 4.97 -0.37
CA ALA A 22 9.70 5.39 1.02
C ALA A 22 8.90 4.36 1.85
N GLY A 23 7.80 3.83 1.30
CA GLY A 23 7.00 2.78 1.91
C GLY A 23 7.79 1.48 2.12
N GLU A 24 8.57 1.03 1.14
CA GLU A 24 9.43 -0.16 1.26
C GLU A 24 10.54 0.01 2.31
N GLN A 25 11.13 1.21 2.37
CA GLN A 25 12.11 1.55 3.40
C GLN A 25 11.48 1.55 4.79
N ALA A 26 10.32 2.18 4.96
CA ALA A 26 9.58 2.18 6.22
C ALA A 26 9.22 0.75 6.64
N LEU A 27 8.72 -0.07 5.72
CA LEU A 27 8.42 -1.48 5.96
C LEU A 27 9.64 -2.25 6.46
N SER A 28 10.80 -2.04 5.84
CA SER A 28 12.06 -2.65 6.28
C SER A 28 12.46 -2.23 7.69
N LEU A 29 12.30 -0.94 8.01
CA LEU A 29 12.63 -0.39 9.32
C LEU A 29 11.69 -0.93 10.41
N TYR A 30 10.39 -0.94 10.19
CA TYR A 30 9.42 -1.49 11.14
C TYR A 30 9.67 -2.98 11.43
N ARG A 31 9.94 -3.77 10.38
CA ARG A 31 10.34 -5.19 10.52
C ARG A 31 11.58 -5.37 11.37
N ARG A 32 12.62 -4.56 11.14
CA ARG A 32 13.88 -4.60 11.91
C ARG A 32 13.70 -4.15 13.36
N ALA A 33 12.85 -3.15 13.59
CA ALA A 33 12.52 -2.66 14.91
C ALA A 33 11.60 -3.61 15.69
N GLY A 34 10.97 -4.58 15.01
CA GLY A 34 9.94 -5.44 15.60
C GLY A 34 8.61 -4.75 15.82
N ASP A 35 8.41 -3.55 15.28
CA ASP A 35 7.15 -2.80 15.34
C ASP A 35 6.15 -3.37 14.33
N ARG A 36 5.28 -4.23 14.83
CA ARG A 36 4.29 -4.93 14.01
C ARG A 36 3.12 -4.05 13.60
N ALA A 37 2.78 -3.03 14.40
CA ALA A 37 1.72 -2.09 14.05
C ALA A 37 2.18 -1.18 12.91
N GLY A 38 3.41 -0.65 13.00
CA GLY A 38 4.04 0.10 11.93
C GLY A 38 4.24 -0.73 10.66
N GLU A 39 4.63 -2.01 10.78
CA GLU A 39 4.71 -2.94 9.65
C GLU A 39 3.36 -3.09 8.94
N ALA A 40 2.26 -3.29 9.68
CA ALA A 40 0.93 -3.45 9.10
C ALA A 40 0.47 -2.19 8.37
N GLN A 41 0.74 -1.01 8.95
CA GLN A 41 0.44 0.27 8.31
C GLN A 41 1.23 0.47 7.02
N ALA A 42 2.53 0.17 7.01
CA ALA A 42 3.37 0.29 5.82
C ALA A 42 2.90 -0.65 4.70
N LEU A 43 2.50 -1.89 5.04
CA LEU A 43 1.91 -2.83 4.08
C LEU A 43 0.60 -2.27 3.49
N ARG A 44 -0.28 -1.69 4.31
CA ARG A 44 -1.52 -1.06 3.85
C ARG A 44 -1.25 0.06 2.85
N GLU A 45 -0.30 0.95 3.16
CA GLU A 45 0.04 2.09 2.30
C GLU A 45 0.67 1.66 0.98
N LEU A 46 1.56 0.67 1.00
CA LEU A 46 2.10 0.07 -0.23
C LEU A 46 0.99 -0.56 -1.07
N GLY A 47 0.06 -1.29 -0.46
CA GLY A 47 -1.11 -1.84 -1.15
C GLY A 47 -1.93 -0.77 -1.86
N PHE A 48 -2.19 0.36 -1.19
CA PHE A 48 -2.91 1.49 -1.78
C PHE A 48 -2.14 2.15 -2.95
N LEU A 49 -0.82 2.31 -2.83
CA LEU A 49 0.01 2.87 -3.90
C LEU A 49 0.03 1.98 -5.15
N HIS A 50 0.07 0.66 -4.98
CA HIS A 50 -0.01 -0.29 -6.10
C HIS A 50 -1.41 -0.33 -6.71
N TRP A 51 -2.47 -0.26 -5.89
CA TRP A 51 -3.84 -0.14 -6.40
C TRP A 51 -4.04 1.11 -7.25
N SER A 52 -3.53 2.25 -6.77
CA SER A 52 -3.57 3.53 -7.50
C SER A 52 -2.75 3.53 -8.80
N ALA A 53 -1.79 2.60 -8.92
CA ALA A 53 -0.99 2.38 -10.11
C ALA A 53 -1.55 1.27 -11.01
N GLU A 54 -2.77 0.79 -10.73
CA GLU A 54 -3.44 -0.32 -11.43
C GLU A 54 -2.67 -1.66 -11.37
N ASP A 55 -1.69 -1.77 -10.46
CA ASP A 55 -0.98 -3.01 -10.15
C ASP A 55 -1.74 -3.79 -9.07
N TYR A 56 -2.90 -4.31 -9.48
CA TYR A 56 -3.82 -5.02 -8.58
C TYR A 56 -3.20 -6.28 -7.95
N GLY A 57 -2.30 -6.96 -8.66
CA GLY A 57 -1.62 -8.16 -8.17
C GLY A 57 -0.76 -7.88 -6.96
N THR A 58 0.11 -6.86 -7.06
CA THR A 58 0.95 -6.45 -5.94
C THR A 58 0.13 -5.82 -4.82
N ALA A 59 -0.91 -5.03 -5.16
CA ALA A 59 -1.82 -4.44 -4.18
C ALA A 59 -2.50 -5.51 -3.30
N LEU A 60 -3.00 -6.58 -3.92
CA LEU A 60 -3.59 -7.72 -3.20
C LEU A 60 -2.58 -8.42 -2.29
N SER A 61 -1.33 -8.56 -2.73
CA SER A 61 -0.28 -9.18 -1.91
C SER A 61 -0.07 -8.38 -0.62
N TYR A 62 0.16 -7.07 -0.75
CA TYR A 62 0.36 -6.19 0.40
C TYR A 62 -0.87 -6.12 1.32
N GLY A 63 -2.08 -6.05 0.75
CA GLY A 63 -3.32 -6.06 1.54
C GLY A 63 -3.53 -7.34 2.34
N ARG A 64 -3.15 -8.51 1.78
CA ARG A 64 -3.22 -9.81 2.48
C ARG A 64 -2.20 -9.92 3.60
N ASP A 65 -0.98 -9.42 3.37
CA ASP A 65 0.06 -9.39 4.41
C ASP A 65 -0.35 -8.47 5.57
N ALA A 66 -0.90 -7.29 5.27
CA ALA A 66 -1.44 -6.37 6.29
C ALA A 66 -2.56 -7.03 7.09
N LEU A 67 -3.53 -7.65 6.42
CA LEU A 67 -4.63 -8.38 7.06
C LEU A 67 -4.12 -9.48 8.00
N GLN A 68 -3.16 -10.29 7.55
CA GLN A 68 -2.60 -11.35 8.38
C GLN A 68 -1.92 -10.79 9.62
N LEU A 69 -1.26 -9.65 9.50
CA LEU A 69 -0.57 -9.02 10.61
C LEU A 69 -1.55 -8.40 11.62
N HIS A 70 -2.56 -7.65 11.18
CA HIS A 70 -3.62 -7.13 12.07
C HIS A 70 -4.31 -8.25 12.85
N ARG A 71 -4.61 -9.39 12.20
CA ARG A 71 -5.13 -10.59 12.88
C ARG A 71 -4.21 -11.13 13.97
N ARG A 72 -2.91 -11.22 13.69
CA ARG A 72 -1.92 -11.68 14.68
C ARG A 72 -1.79 -10.73 15.86
N LEU A 73 -2.06 -9.44 15.66
CA LEU A 73 -2.02 -8.42 16.69
C LEU A 73 -3.33 -8.29 17.48
N GLY A 74 -4.41 -8.94 17.02
CA GLY A 74 -5.75 -8.73 17.58
C GLY A 74 -6.32 -7.34 17.28
N ASP A 75 -5.80 -6.67 16.25
CA ASP A 75 -6.24 -5.35 15.82
C ASP A 75 -7.48 -5.48 14.91
N VAL A 76 -8.66 -5.41 15.53
CA VAL A 76 -9.95 -5.58 14.86
C VAL A 76 -10.24 -4.44 13.87
N GLU A 77 -9.83 -3.21 14.21
CA GLU A 77 -10.05 -2.04 13.34
C GLU A 77 -9.15 -2.12 12.10
N GLY A 78 -7.89 -2.49 12.30
CA GLY A 78 -6.95 -2.74 11.21
C GLY A 78 -7.38 -3.91 10.32
N GLU A 79 -7.90 -4.99 10.89
CA GLU A 79 -8.47 -6.11 10.13
C GLU A 79 -9.65 -5.67 9.25
N ALA A 80 -10.61 -4.92 9.81
CA ALA A 80 -11.75 -4.41 9.06
C ALA A 80 -11.31 -3.50 7.91
N THR A 81 -10.33 -2.62 8.16
CA THR A 81 -9.76 -1.73 7.16
C THR A 81 -9.05 -2.51 6.05
N ALA A 82 -8.24 -3.50 6.40
CA ALA A 82 -7.55 -4.33 5.41
C ALA A 82 -8.52 -5.14 4.55
N LEU A 83 -9.59 -5.68 5.14
CA LEU A 83 -10.65 -6.37 4.40
C LEU A 83 -11.41 -5.44 3.45
N HIS A 84 -11.74 -4.22 3.89
CA HIS A 84 -12.36 -3.22 3.04
C HIS A 84 -11.48 -2.87 1.83
N ASN A 85 -10.19 -2.62 2.05
CA ASN A 85 -9.25 -2.32 0.98
C ASN A 85 -9.11 -3.49 -0.01
N LEU A 86 -9.04 -4.72 0.48
CA LEU A 86 -9.01 -5.90 -0.39
C LEU A 86 -10.28 -6.02 -1.23
N ALA A 87 -11.46 -5.75 -0.66
CA ALA A 87 -12.72 -5.75 -1.40
C ALA A 87 -12.74 -4.68 -2.50
N GLU A 88 -12.22 -3.48 -2.22
CA GLU A 88 -12.08 -2.41 -3.21
C GLU A 88 -11.14 -2.81 -4.36
N ILE A 89 -10.00 -3.44 -4.04
CA ILE A 89 -9.07 -3.93 -5.06
C ILE A 89 -9.72 -5.01 -5.93
N TYR A 90 -10.44 -5.97 -5.33
CA TYR A 90 -11.17 -7.00 -6.10
C TYR A 90 -12.26 -6.40 -7.00
N ARG A 91 -12.89 -5.29 -6.59
CA ARG A 91 -13.89 -4.58 -7.39
C ARG A 91 -13.27 -3.87 -8.60
N SER A 92 -11.97 -3.54 -8.54
CA SER A 92 -11.23 -2.88 -9.62
C SER A 92 -10.58 -3.85 -10.62
N LEU A 93 -10.61 -5.16 -10.35
CA LEU A 93 -10.14 -6.22 -11.27
C LEU A 93 -11.16 -6.50 -12.38
#